data_AF-A0A3A9UPD7-F1
#
_entry.id   AF-A0A3A9UPD7-F1
#
_cell.length_a   1.000
_cell.length_b   1.000
_cell.length_c   1.000
_cell.angle_alpha   90.00
_cell.angle_beta   90.00
_cell.angle_gamma   90.00
#
_symmetry.space_group_name_H-M   'P 1'
#
loop_
_entity.id
_entity.type
_entity.pdbx_description
1 polymer ?
#
loop_
_entity_poly.entity_id
_entity_poly.type
_entity_poly.pdbx_seq_one_letter_code
_entity_poly.pdbx_strand_id
1 'polypeptide(L)'
;MVRFSAFSLSFFTRRLSFLGISLALCLVNTSPLHAAPTTLGAATFETYISDDGEPARINALLEKVFAKAGLDIQLQVMRRAFLGSSVLTGKLDGEFAYVNLGEDSSNYILSDIYLPVYLYALSKEADVEDVKLFPHLKGNRVAIENRFANTPSFRLLKDIKWSRNPTTFDAFRQLADDRAPYLITTQLLARELNILLANDNEETLHFSAKPLAKTGFQIAISKNVASAQSIIAKFNQAVSTLQNNGELNQPLALAWLTKDVDGDGVGDFIGHSSITTTTDLLDTAYSLDAKPTSDSSMFYVDGERYASLEDARAALPIKESTSPRPSLLDKTIYKQLLRRW
;
A
#
# COMPACT_ATOMS: atom_id res chain seq x y z
N MET A 1 13.44 97.37 -39.85
CA MET A 1 14.87 97.02 -40.03
C MET A 1 15.22 95.95 -39.01
N VAL A 2 15.67 94.80 -39.51
CA VAL A 2 16.43 93.71 -38.86
C VAL A 2 15.82 92.96 -37.64
N ARG A 3 15.35 91.73 -37.95
CA ARG A 3 15.50 90.42 -37.28
C ARG A 3 15.70 90.32 -35.77
N PHE A 4 14.98 89.39 -35.13
CA PHE A 4 15.57 88.18 -34.53
C PHE A 4 14.51 87.10 -34.20
N SER A 5 14.90 85.84 -34.47
CA SER A 5 14.58 84.56 -33.81
C SER A 5 13.15 84.05 -33.56
N ALA A 6 13.01 82.75 -33.86
CA ALA A 6 12.47 81.66 -33.03
C ALA A 6 11.31 80.85 -33.65
N PHE A 7 11.54 79.53 -33.70
CA PHE A 7 10.65 78.37 -33.79
C PHE A 7 9.14 78.56 -33.99
N SER A 8 8.55 77.77 -34.90
CA SER A 8 7.58 76.73 -34.54
C SER A 8 7.18 75.84 -35.75
N LEU A 9 6.81 74.61 -35.39
CA LEU A 9 6.29 73.48 -36.14
C LEU A 9 5.33 73.82 -37.30
N SER A 10 5.40 73.04 -38.38
CA SER A 10 4.27 72.19 -38.77
C SER A 10 4.64 71.18 -39.87
N PHE A 11 4.29 69.92 -39.59
CA PHE A 11 3.62 68.98 -40.49
C PHE A 11 4.07 68.84 -41.96
N PHE A 12 4.47 67.61 -42.29
CA PHE A 12 3.81 66.69 -43.25
C PHE A 12 4.82 65.94 -44.15
N THR A 13 4.53 64.64 -44.30
CA THR A 13 5.17 63.64 -45.18
C THR A 13 6.52 63.12 -44.65
N ARG A 14 6.75 61.81 -44.51
CA ARG A 14 6.52 60.78 -45.53
C ARG A 14 6.42 59.40 -44.86
N ARG A 15 5.40 58.64 -45.27
CA ARG A 15 5.27 57.19 -45.07
C ARG A 15 6.44 56.44 -45.71
N LEU A 16 6.57 55.18 -45.32
CA LEU A 16 7.51 54.13 -45.76
C LEU A 16 8.82 54.04 -44.99
N SER A 17 8.79 53.37 -43.84
CA SER A 17 9.82 52.38 -43.41
C SER A 17 9.48 51.82 -42.02
N PHE A 18 8.35 51.13 -41.88
CA PHE A 18 8.09 50.26 -40.74
C PHE A 18 7.41 48.98 -41.24
N LEU A 19 8.14 48.21 -42.04
CA LEU A 19 7.80 46.84 -42.38
C LEU A 19 9.07 46.01 -42.25
N GLY A 20 9.45 45.70 -41.02
CA GLY A 20 10.66 44.91 -40.78
C GLY A 20 11.26 45.08 -39.40
N ILE A 21 10.47 44.94 -38.33
CA ILE A 21 10.85 44.41 -37.00
C ILE A 21 9.51 44.09 -36.30
N SER A 22 8.86 42.97 -36.63
CA SER A 22 7.73 42.41 -35.86
C SER A 22 7.44 40.94 -36.22
N LEU A 23 8.49 40.18 -36.57
CA LEU A 23 8.33 38.75 -36.88
C LEU A 23 9.49 37.89 -36.35
N ALA A 24 10.03 38.24 -35.17
CA ALA A 24 11.11 37.50 -34.53
C ALA A 24 10.94 37.28 -33.02
N LEU A 25 9.72 37.46 -32.48
CA LEU A 25 9.43 37.28 -31.05
C LEU A 25 8.19 36.42 -30.72
N CYS A 26 7.79 35.54 -31.65
CA CYS A 26 6.75 34.53 -31.41
C CYS A 26 7.31 33.09 -31.45
N LEU A 27 8.57 32.90 -31.07
CA LEU A 27 9.04 31.60 -30.58
C LEU A 27 8.78 31.57 -29.08
N VAL A 28 7.50 31.45 -28.71
CA VAL A 28 7.13 31.02 -27.38
C VAL A 28 7.67 29.61 -27.26
N ASN A 29 8.80 29.45 -26.57
CA ASN A 29 9.19 28.18 -26.02
C ASN A 29 8.05 27.73 -25.10
N THR A 30 7.13 26.92 -25.64
CA THR A 30 6.22 26.13 -24.84
C THR A 30 7.05 25.03 -24.20
N SER A 31 7.88 25.41 -23.22
CA SER A 31 8.32 24.44 -22.23
C SER A 31 7.03 23.87 -21.63
N PRO A 32 6.79 22.55 -21.69
CA PRO A 32 5.65 21.99 -20.97
C PRO A 32 5.81 22.45 -19.53
N LEU A 33 4.84 23.22 -19.04
CA LEU A 33 4.76 23.56 -17.62
C LEU A 33 4.54 22.22 -16.93
N HIS A 34 5.60 21.61 -16.42
CA HIS A 34 5.50 20.36 -15.70
C HIS A 34 4.68 20.68 -14.45
N ALA A 35 3.45 20.17 -14.39
CA ALA A 35 2.60 20.36 -13.23
C ALA A 35 3.35 19.85 -12.00
N ALA A 36 3.18 20.51 -10.86
CA ALA A 36 3.77 20.03 -9.62
C ALA A 36 3.34 18.57 -9.39
N PRO A 37 4.26 17.70 -8.89
CA PRO A 37 3.95 16.30 -8.68
C PRO A 37 2.76 16.17 -7.71
N THR A 38 1.91 15.17 -7.93
CA THR A 38 0.82 14.87 -6.99
C THR A 38 1.42 14.32 -5.70
N THR A 39 1.00 14.84 -4.56
CA THR A 39 1.54 14.50 -3.25
C THR A 39 0.56 13.63 -2.46
N LEU A 40 0.97 12.40 -2.12
CA LEU A 40 0.15 11.48 -1.35
C LEU A 40 0.79 11.20 0.00
N GLY A 41 -0.03 11.23 1.06
CA GLY A 41 0.43 10.95 2.42
C GLY A 41 0.03 9.57 2.93
N ALA A 42 0.78 9.06 3.91
CA ALA A 42 0.29 8.02 4.80
C ALA A 42 0.93 8.12 6.18
N ALA A 43 0.28 7.49 7.16
CA ALA A 43 0.87 7.29 8.47
C ALA A 43 1.78 6.06 8.46
N THR A 44 2.86 6.10 9.25
CA THR A 44 3.71 4.93 9.51
C THR A 44 2.85 3.72 9.87
N PHE A 45 3.22 2.56 9.37
CA PHE A 45 2.59 1.28 9.68
C PHE A 45 3.62 0.18 9.55
N GLU A 46 3.93 -0.49 10.65
CA GLU A 46 5.03 -1.44 10.73
C GLU A 46 4.98 -2.45 9.57
N THR A 47 6.14 -2.70 8.96
CA THR A 47 6.35 -3.53 7.75
C THR A 47 5.70 -3.03 6.45
N TYR A 48 4.68 -2.16 6.53
CA TYR A 48 3.98 -1.64 5.35
C TYR A 48 4.52 -0.28 4.92
N ILE A 49 4.65 0.68 5.85
CA ILE A 49 4.92 2.09 5.58
C ILE A 49 5.93 2.61 6.59
N SER A 50 7.09 3.05 6.09
CA SER A 50 8.12 3.70 6.91
C SER A 50 8.93 4.71 6.10
N ASP A 51 9.58 5.64 6.79
CA ASP A 51 10.52 6.64 6.25
C ASP A 51 11.86 6.69 7.01
N ASP A 52 12.05 5.79 7.97
CA ASP A 52 13.24 5.70 8.83
C ASP A 52 14.22 4.59 8.42
N GLY A 53 14.01 3.98 7.25
CA GLY A 53 14.83 2.88 6.72
C GLY A 53 14.36 1.49 7.12
N GLU A 54 13.33 1.37 7.96
CA GLU A 54 12.68 0.08 8.26
C GLU A 54 11.98 -0.50 7.02
N PRO A 55 11.78 -1.84 6.95
CA PRO A 55 11.05 -2.47 5.86
C PRO A 55 9.66 -1.85 5.63
N ALA A 56 9.40 -1.42 4.39
CA ALA A 56 8.17 -0.72 4.00
C ALA A 56 7.61 -1.28 2.68
N ARG A 57 6.82 -2.36 2.78
CA ARG A 57 6.25 -3.07 1.61
C ARG A 57 5.46 -2.15 0.68
N ILE A 58 4.64 -1.26 1.23
CA ILE A 58 3.78 -0.35 0.46
C ILE A 58 4.61 0.75 -0.20
N ASN A 59 5.61 1.33 0.48
CA ASN A 59 6.48 2.32 -0.14
C ASN A 59 7.16 1.73 -1.38
N ALA A 60 7.85 0.59 -1.21
CA ALA A 60 8.55 -0.08 -2.32
C ALA A 60 7.60 -0.55 -3.44
N LEU A 61 6.41 -1.04 -3.07
CA LEU A 61 5.38 -1.42 -4.03
C LEU A 61 4.92 -0.21 -4.86
N LEU A 62 4.53 0.87 -4.21
CA LEU A 62 3.95 2.02 -4.89
C LEU A 62 4.98 2.77 -5.74
N GLU A 63 6.24 2.84 -5.31
CA GLU A 63 7.34 3.34 -6.16
C GLU A 63 7.40 2.58 -7.50
N LYS A 64 7.34 1.24 -7.46
CA LYS A 64 7.30 0.42 -8.69
C LYS A 64 6.05 0.68 -9.52
N VAL A 65 4.88 0.74 -8.87
CA VAL A 65 3.60 0.96 -9.57
C VAL A 65 3.58 2.31 -10.28
N PHE A 66 4.01 3.40 -9.62
CA PHE A 66 4.02 4.73 -10.21
C PHE A 66 5.05 4.85 -11.34
N ALA A 67 6.23 4.24 -11.17
CA ALA A 67 7.21 4.14 -12.25
C ALA A 67 6.65 3.41 -13.47
N LYS A 68 5.99 2.26 -13.27
CA LYS A 68 5.33 1.50 -14.35
C LYS A 68 4.21 2.28 -15.02
N ALA A 69 3.44 3.06 -14.25
CA ALA A 69 2.34 3.87 -14.73
C ALA A 69 2.77 5.17 -15.42
N GLY A 70 4.06 5.54 -15.34
CA GLY A 70 4.56 6.84 -15.80
C GLY A 70 3.91 8.00 -15.05
N LEU A 71 3.65 7.83 -13.75
CA LEU A 71 3.03 8.82 -12.88
C LEU A 71 4.08 9.52 -12.01
N ASP A 72 4.02 10.85 -11.97
CA ASP A 72 4.87 11.67 -11.12
C ASP A 72 4.17 11.92 -9.77
N ILE A 73 4.38 10.99 -8.84
CA ILE A 73 3.77 10.99 -7.51
C ILE A 73 4.85 11.08 -6.44
N GLN A 74 4.70 12.02 -5.51
CA GLN A 74 5.54 12.10 -4.32
C GLN A 74 4.82 11.45 -3.13
N LEU A 75 5.46 10.43 -2.57
CA LEU A 75 5.01 9.78 -1.33
C LEU A 75 5.56 10.51 -0.10
N GLN A 76 4.70 10.79 0.87
CA GLN A 76 5.08 11.42 2.14
C GLN A 76 4.60 10.58 3.32
N VAL A 77 5.53 10.09 4.13
CA VAL A 77 5.20 9.47 5.42
C VAL A 77 5.13 10.57 6.47
N MET A 78 4.12 10.52 7.33
CA MET A 78 3.95 11.50 8.40
C MET A 78 3.21 10.93 9.59
N ARG A 79 3.16 11.67 10.70
CA ARG A 79 2.40 11.22 11.86
C ARG A 79 0.90 11.22 11.57
N ARG A 80 0.21 10.18 12.04
CA ARG A 80 -1.24 10.01 11.88
C ARG A 80 -2.06 11.25 12.30
N ALA A 81 -1.64 11.94 13.36
CA ALA A 81 -2.31 13.15 13.84
C ALA A 81 -2.32 14.31 12.83
N PHE A 82 -1.36 14.34 11.89
CA PHE A 82 -1.24 15.38 10.86
C PHE A 82 -1.79 14.99 9.50
N LEU A 83 -1.96 13.68 9.25
CA LEU A 83 -2.39 13.15 7.95
C LEU A 83 -3.77 13.71 7.56
N GLY A 84 -4.77 13.49 8.42
CA GLY A 84 -6.15 13.92 8.13
C GLY A 84 -6.25 15.42 7.90
N SER A 85 -5.60 16.25 8.72
CA SER A 85 -5.58 17.71 8.52
C SER A 85 -4.87 18.13 7.24
N SER A 86 -3.79 17.44 6.86
CA SER A 86 -3.03 17.78 5.65
C SER A 86 -3.82 17.50 4.37
N VAL A 87 -4.59 16.40 4.34
CA VAL A 87 -5.49 16.10 3.23
C VAL A 87 -6.67 17.08 3.20
N LEU A 88 -7.30 17.36 4.35
CA LEU A 88 -8.44 18.27 4.43
C LEU A 88 -8.09 19.72 4.01
N THR A 89 -6.88 20.17 4.31
CA THR A 89 -6.41 21.53 3.98
C THR A 89 -5.82 21.64 2.57
N GLY A 90 -5.75 20.55 1.80
CA GLY A 90 -5.14 20.52 0.47
C GLY A 90 -3.61 20.65 0.49
N LYS A 91 -2.96 20.46 1.64
CA LYS A 91 -1.49 20.35 1.71
C LYS A 91 -1.00 19.04 1.08
N LEU A 92 -1.83 18.00 1.15
CA LEU A 92 -1.68 16.77 0.39
C LEU A 92 -2.85 16.63 -0.57
N ASP A 93 -2.58 16.02 -1.72
CA ASP A 93 -3.58 15.71 -2.74
C ASP A 93 -4.41 14.46 -2.40
N GLY A 94 -3.94 13.63 -1.46
CA GLY A 94 -4.61 12.41 -1.05
C GLY A 94 -3.83 11.53 -0.08
N GLU A 95 -4.34 10.32 0.11
CA GLU A 95 -3.71 9.25 0.89
C GLU A 95 -3.32 8.09 -0.02
N PHE A 96 -2.16 7.46 0.22
CA PHE A 96 -1.73 6.29 -0.57
C PHE A 96 -2.01 4.95 0.12
N ALA A 97 -2.38 4.95 1.39
CA ALA A 97 -2.69 3.76 2.17
C ALA A 97 -4.05 3.90 2.90
N TYR A 98 -5.03 4.41 2.17
CA TYR A 98 -6.39 4.55 2.66
C TYR A 98 -7.03 3.17 2.84
N VAL A 99 -7.71 2.96 3.96
CA VAL A 99 -8.44 1.73 4.27
C VAL A 99 -9.88 2.11 4.56
N ASN A 100 -10.80 1.71 3.68
CA ASN A 100 -12.22 1.99 3.89
C ASN A 100 -12.82 0.96 4.86
N LEU A 101 -13.24 1.44 6.03
CA LEU A 101 -13.96 0.69 7.05
C LEU A 101 -15.21 1.46 7.50
N GLY A 102 -15.90 2.05 6.53
CA GLY A 102 -17.20 2.71 6.70
C GLY A 102 -17.12 4.22 6.84
N GLU A 103 -15.94 4.82 6.66
CA GLU A 103 -15.78 6.26 6.51
C GLU A 103 -16.47 6.80 5.24
N ASP A 104 -16.92 8.05 5.29
CA ASP A 104 -17.39 8.75 4.09
C ASP A 104 -16.21 9.10 3.19
N SER A 105 -16.20 8.53 1.99
CA SER A 105 -15.17 8.76 0.97
C SER A 105 -15.68 9.60 -0.22
N SER A 106 -16.82 10.27 -0.09
CA SER A 106 -17.50 10.99 -1.18
C SER A 106 -16.65 12.09 -1.82
N ASN A 107 -15.67 12.67 -1.11
CA ASN A 107 -14.77 13.70 -1.63
C ASN A 107 -13.55 13.14 -2.38
N TYR A 108 -13.40 11.81 -2.43
CA TYR A 108 -12.25 11.15 -3.03
C TYR A 108 -12.61 10.37 -4.29
N ILE A 109 -11.60 10.18 -5.13
CA ILE A 109 -11.55 9.14 -6.15
C ILE A 109 -10.65 8.06 -5.60
N LEU A 110 -11.22 6.87 -5.42
CA LEU A 110 -10.51 5.72 -4.87
C LEU A 110 -9.96 4.85 -6.01
N SER A 111 -8.76 4.31 -5.83
CA SER A 111 -8.26 3.22 -6.64
C SER A 111 -9.01 1.92 -6.36
N ASP A 112 -8.77 0.91 -7.18
CA ASP A 112 -9.06 -0.46 -6.76
C ASP A 112 -8.18 -0.81 -5.54
N ILE A 113 -8.58 -1.83 -4.76
CA ILE A 113 -7.73 -2.35 -3.70
C ILE A 113 -6.46 -2.93 -4.33
N TYR A 114 -5.33 -2.29 -4.10
CA TYR A 114 -4.05 -2.75 -4.65
C TYR A 114 -3.37 -3.80 -3.77
N LEU A 115 -3.72 -3.81 -2.47
CA LEU A 115 -3.29 -4.81 -1.50
C LEU A 115 -4.42 -5.08 -0.51
N PRO A 116 -5.07 -6.26 -0.56
CA PRO A 116 -6.08 -6.63 0.42
C PRO A 116 -5.50 -6.65 1.83
N VAL A 117 -6.37 -6.43 2.80
CA VAL A 117 -6.07 -6.51 4.23
C VAL A 117 -7.06 -7.47 4.85
N TYR A 118 -6.55 -8.62 5.29
CA TYR A 118 -7.30 -9.61 6.05
C TYR A 118 -6.99 -9.45 7.53
N LEU A 119 -7.98 -9.06 8.31
CA LEU A 119 -7.86 -8.91 9.75
C LEU A 119 -8.26 -10.22 10.43
N TYR A 120 -7.30 -10.86 11.09
CA TYR A 120 -7.52 -12.09 11.87
C TYR A 120 -7.53 -11.77 13.36
N ALA A 121 -8.25 -12.56 14.14
CA ALA A 121 -7.97 -12.66 15.57
C ALA A 121 -6.83 -13.66 15.78
N LEU A 122 -5.96 -13.33 16.72
CA LEU A 122 -4.77 -14.10 17.07
C LEU A 122 -4.73 -14.30 18.57
N SER A 123 -4.18 -15.43 19.01
CA SER A 123 -3.90 -15.71 20.41
C SER A 123 -2.66 -16.59 20.55
N LYS A 124 -2.07 -16.60 21.75
CA LYS A 124 -1.11 -17.63 22.15
C LYS A 124 -1.80 -18.99 22.30
N GLU A 125 -3.11 -18.99 22.58
CA GLU A 125 -3.90 -20.20 22.76
C GLU A 125 -4.56 -20.67 21.45
N ALA A 126 -4.64 -21.99 21.26
CA ALA A 126 -5.24 -22.60 20.07
C ALA A 126 -6.77 -22.41 19.96
N ASP A 127 -7.45 -22.02 21.04
CA ASP A 127 -8.91 -21.83 21.07
C ASP A 127 -9.38 -20.73 20.09
N VAL A 128 -8.49 -19.80 19.73
CA VAL A 128 -8.77 -18.76 18.74
C VAL A 128 -9.12 -19.37 17.37
N GLU A 129 -8.68 -20.59 17.07
CA GLU A 129 -8.98 -21.26 15.81
C GLU A 129 -10.50 -21.49 15.63
N ASP A 130 -11.27 -21.61 16.72
CA ASP A 130 -12.73 -21.71 16.67
C ASP A 130 -13.45 -20.36 16.42
N VAL A 131 -12.72 -19.24 16.49
CA VAL A 131 -13.24 -17.91 16.22
C VAL A 131 -13.49 -17.75 14.72
N LYS A 132 -14.75 -17.52 14.37
CA LYS A 132 -15.20 -17.36 12.96
C LYS A 132 -15.80 -15.99 12.70
N LEU A 133 -16.29 -15.30 13.73
CA LEU A 133 -17.01 -14.04 13.63
C LEU A 133 -16.72 -13.20 14.88
N PHE A 134 -16.84 -11.87 14.76
CA PHE A 134 -16.67 -10.94 15.89
C PHE A 134 -17.46 -11.29 17.16
N PRO A 135 -18.72 -11.76 17.09
CA PRO A 135 -19.47 -12.15 18.29
C PRO A 135 -18.82 -13.26 19.13
N HIS A 136 -17.94 -14.08 18.56
CA HIS A 136 -17.20 -15.10 19.35
C HIS A 136 -16.19 -14.44 20.31
N LEU A 137 -15.80 -13.18 20.05
CA LEU A 137 -14.92 -12.39 20.93
C LEU A 137 -15.71 -11.55 21.96
N LYS A 138 -17.02 -11.75 22.07
CA LYS A 138 -17.88 -10.99 22.99
C LYS A 138 -17.37 -11.09 24.42
N GLY A 139 -17.31 -9.95 25.10
CA GLY A 139 -16.89 -9.86 26.50
C GLY A 139 -15.39 -9.94 26.74
N ASN A 140 -14.62 -10.42 25.76
CA ASN A 140 -13.17 -10.49 25.78
C ASN A 140 -12.52 -9.15 25.48
N ARG A 141 -11.31 -8.97 26.02
CA ARG A 141 -10.45 -7.84 25.66
C ARG A 141 -9.64 -8.19 24.43
N VAL A 142 -9.63 -7.29 23.46
CA VAL A 142 -8.96 -7.50 22.17
C VAL A 142 -8.02 -6.33 21.91
N ALA A 143 -6.72 -6.61 21.83
CA ALA A 143 -5.72 -5.65 21.41
C ALA A 143 -5.88 -5.36 19.92
N ILE A 144 -5.87 -4.08 19.55
CA ILE A 144 -5.99 -3.62 18.17
C ILE A 144 -5.37 -2.24 18.04
N GLU A 145 -4.82 -1.94 16.88
CA GLU A 145 -4.31 -0.60 16.61
C GLU A 145 -5.46 0.40 16.37
N ASN A 146 -5.25 1.64 16.82
CA ASN A 146 -6.15 2.78 16.66
C ASN A 146 -6.61 2.97 15.22
N ARG A 147 -5.80 2.57 14.23
CA ARG A 147 -6.15 2.72 12.82
C ARG A 147 -7.40 1.98 12.40
N PHE A 148 -7.63 0.81 12.99
CA PHE A 148 -8.79 -0.03 12.72
C PHE A 148 -9.87 0.22 13.76
N ALA A 149 -9.49 0.31 15.03
CA ALA A 149 -10.43 0.43 16.15
C ALA A 149 -11.27 1.73 16.13
N ASN A 150 -10.74 2.78 15.51
CA ASN A 150 -11.41 4.09 15.41
C ASN A 150 -12.19 4.28 14.11
N THR A 151 -12.41 3.22 13.34
CA THR A 151 -13.25 3.27 12.13
C THR A 151 -14.71 3.00 12.48
N PRO A 152 -15.68 3.47 11.67
CA PRO A 152 -17.11 3.21 11.92
C PRO A 152 -17.43 1.73 12.10
N SER A 153 -16.89 0.85 11.24
CA SER A 153 -17.14 -0.60 11.29
C SER A 153 -16.79 -1.22 12.64
N PHE A 154 -15.62 -0.87 13.21
CA PHE A 154 -15.19 -1.41 14.51
C PHE A 154 -15.89 -0.73 15.69
N ARG A 155 -16.21 0.56 15.59
CA ARG A 155 -16.90 1.30 16.67
C ARG A 155 -18.31 0.78 16.91
N LEU A 156 -18.96 0.15 15.93
CA LEU A 156 -20.28 -0.46 16.08
C LEU A 156 -20.25 -1.79 16.86
N LEU A 157 -19.08 -2.43 16.99
CA LEU A 157 -18.89 -3.66 17.76
C LEU A 157 -18.75 -3.35 19.25
N LYS A 158 -19.86 -3.00 19.91
CA LYS A 158 -19.91 -2.55 21.32
C LYS A 158 -19.65 -3.66 22.34
N ASP A 159 -19.91 -4.91 21.95
CA ASP A 159 -19.79 -6.08 22.83
C ASP A 159 -18.34 -6.59 22.98
N ILE A 160 -17.39 -5.99 22.26
CA ILE A 160 -15.95 -6.31 22.33
C ILE A 160 -15.23 -5.21 23.12
N LYS A 161 -14.39 -5.60 24.08
CA LYS A 161 -13.61 -4.65 24.89
C LYS A 161 -12.31 -4.31 24.16
N TRP A 162 -12.35 -3.33 23.27
CA TRP A 162 -11.19 -2.89 22.50
C TRP A 162 -10.09 -2.29 23.39
N SER A 163 -8.94 -2.94 23.46
CA SER A 163 -7.68 -2.34 23.92
C SER A 163 -7.06 -1.62 22.73
N ARG A 164 -7.29 -0.31 22.64
CA ARG A 164 -6.89 0.51 21.49
C ARG A 164 -5.48 1.04 21.67
N ASN A 165 -4.61 0.78 20.70
CA ASN A 165 -3.18 1.08 20.80
C ASN A 165 -2.72 2.05 19.72
N PRO A 166 -1.80 2.99 20.02
CA PRO A 166 -1.34 3.97 19.04
C PRO A 166 -0.38 3.39 17.99
N THR A 167 0.28 2.27 18.28
CA THR A 167 1.29 1.63 17.42
C THR A 167 1.06 0.13 17.32
N THR A 168 1.67 -0.53 16.32
CA THR A 168 1.64 -2.00 16.23
C THR A 168 2.40 -2.63 17.40
N PHE A 169 3.54 -2.06 17.77
CA PHE A 169 4.33 -2.51 18.93
C PHE A 169 3.49 -2.55 20.21
N ASP A 170 2.74 -1.49 20.51
CA ASP A 170 1.88 -1.45 21.69
C ASP A 170 0.78 -2.51 21.65
N ALA A 171 0.18 -2.75 20.48
CA ALA A 171 -0.83 -3.81 20.31
C ALA A 171 -0.24 -5.21 20.56
N PHE A 172 0.96 -5.48 20.03
CA PHE A 172 1.66 -6.75 20.26
C PHE A 172 2.05 -6.91 21.72
N ARG A 173 2.50 -5.83 22.38
CA ARG A 173 2.85 -5.85 23.80
C ARG A 173 1.66 -6.16 24.71
N GLN A 174 0.45 -5.71 24.36
CA GLN A 174 -0.74 -6.07 25.14
C GLN A 174 -1.02 -7.58 25.13
N LEU A 175 -0.74 -8.26 24.00
CA LEU A 175 -0.85 -9.71 23.89
C LEU A 175 0.29 -10.40 24.63
N ALA A 176 1.53 -9.94 24.44
CA ALA A 176 2.71 -10.52 25.09
C ALA A 176 2.65 -10.44 26.61
N ASP A 177 2.22 -9.30 27.17
CA ASP A 177 2.06 -9.07 28.61
C ASP A 177 0.74 -9.70 29.19
N ASP A 178 0.04 -10.56 28.43
CA ASP A 178 -1.25 -11.19 28.75
C ASP A 178 -2.36 -10.20 29.18
N ARG A 179 -2.23 -8.93 28.80
CA ARG A 179 -3.20 -7.88 29.13
C ARG A 179 -4.45 -7.96 28.27
N ALA A 180 -4.35 -8.56 27.09
CA ALA A 180 -5.47 -8.89 26.20
C ALA A 180 -5.23 -10.29 25.61
N PRO A 181 -6.15 -11.26 25.81
CA PRO A 181 -5.98 -12.63 25.32
C PRO A 181 -6.05 -12.77 23.79
N TYR A 182 -6.60 -11.76 23.10
CA TYR A 182 -6.68 -11.73 21.65
C TYR A 182 -6.05 -10.45 21.09
N LEU A 183 -5.44 -10.58 19.92
CA LEU A 183 -4.97 -9.49 19.07
C LEU A 183 -5.72 -9.54 17.74
N ILE A 184 -6.20 -8.40 17.25
CA ILE A 184 -6.63 -8.25 15.86
C ILE A 184 -5.62 -7.40 15.09
N THR A 185 -5.05 -7.99 14.05
CA THR A 185 -4.13 -7.33 13.12
C THR A 185 -4.20 -7.96 11.73
N THR A 186 -3.46 -7.39 10.78
CA THR A 186 -3.39 -7.89 9.40
C THR A 186 -2.65 -9.22 9.34
N GLN A 187 -3.04 -10.10 8.42
CA GLN A 187 -2.40 -11.40 8.22
C GLN A 187 -0.88 -11.30 7.96
N LEU A 188 -0.42 -10.33 7.18
CA LEU A 188 1.01 -10.20 6.89
C LEU A 188 1.81 -9.79 8.13
N LEU A 189 1.31 -8.83 8.93
CA LEU A 189 1.95 -8.48 10.20
C LEU A 189 1.98 -9.65 11.19
N ALA A 190 0.88 -10.40 11.28
CA ALA A 190 0.80 -11.58 12.12
C ALA A 190 1.84 -12.64 11.72
N ARG A 191 2.00 -12.86 10.40
CA ARG A 191 3.02 -13.76 9.85
C ARG A 191 4.43 -13.27 10.19
N GLU A 192 4.72 -11.98 10.07
CA GLU A 192 6.03 -11.44 10.44
C GLU A 192 6.32 -11.57 11.94
N LEU A 193 5.30 -11.44 12.80
CA LEU A 193 5.44 -11.72 14.23
C LEU A 193 5.74 -13.21 14.48
N ASN A 194 5.02 -14.13 13.83
CA ASN A 194 5.31 -15.57 13.96
C ASN A 194 6.70 -15.95 13.47
N ILE A 195 7.20 -15.31 12.41
CA ILE A 195 8.58 -15.52 11.94
C ILE A 195 9.58 -14.99 12.96
N LEU A 196 9.30 -13.83 13.56
CA LEU A 196 10.15 -13.28 14.61
C LEU A 196 10.22 -14.20 15.83
N LEU A 197 9.08 -14.75 16.25
CA LEU A 197 8.97 -15.71 17.37
C LEU A 197 9.69 -17.02 17.05
N ALA A 198 9.40 -17.63 15.90
CA ALA A 198 10.02 -18.87 15.47
C ALA A 198 11.56 -18.75 15.36
N ASN A 199 12.06 -17.61 14.88
CA ASN A 199 13.49 -17.33 14.79
C ASN A 199 14.17 -17.14 16.18
N ASP A 200 13.39 -16.98 17.24
CA ASP A 200 13.87 -16.96 18.64
C ASP A 200 13.53 -18.25 19.41
N ASN A 201 12.99 -19.27 18.73
CA ASN A 201 12.49 -20.54 19.28
C ASN A 201 11.30 -20.38 20.25
N GLU A 202 10.48 -19.34 20.04
CA GLU A 202 9.26 -19.09 20.80
C GLU A 202 8.03 -19.74 20.15
N GLU A 203 6.99 -20.00 20.95
CA GLU A 203 5.71 -20.48 20.47
C GLU A 203 5.03 -19.43 19.57
N THR A 204 4.55 -19.86 18.41
CA THR A 204 3.91 -18.98 17.43
C THR A 204 2.43 -18.76 17.72
N LEU A 205 1.88 -17.64 17.26
CA LEU A 205 0.46 -17.35 17.40
C LEU A 205 -0.42 -18.23 16.52
N HIS A 206 -1.57 -18.59 17.07
CA HIS A 206 -2.69 -19.21 16.37
C HIS A 206 -3.57 -18.14 15.71
N PHE A 207 -4.26 -18.52 14.64
CA PHE A 207 -5.14 -17.65 13.86
C PHE A 207 -6.59 -18.09 14.01
N SER A 208 -7.51 -17.13 13.98
CA SER A 208 -8.93 -17.42 13.76
C SER A 208 -9.16 -18.20 12.46
N ALA A 209 -10.11 -19.14 12.44
CA ALA A 209 -10.37 -20.01 11.27
C ALA A 209 -10.56 -19.26 9.94
N LYS A 210 -10.98 -18.00 9.99
CA LYS A 210 -11.10 -17.12 8.82
C LYS A 210 -10.87 -15.66 9.24
N PRO A 211 -10.60 -14.74 8.31
CA PRO A 211 -10.49 -13.34 8.67
C PRO A 211 -11.84 -12.81 9.16
N LEU A 212 -11.82 -12.01 10.22
CA LEU A 212 -12.98 -11.38 10.81
C LEU A 212 -13.45 -10.16 10.03
N ALA A 213 -12.51 -9.49 9.35
CA ALA A 213 -12.81 -8.43 8.40
C ALA A 213 -11.89 -8.53 7.18
N LYS A 214 -12.46 -8.20 6.01
CA LYS A 214 -11.74 -8.07 4.75
C LYS A 214 -11.90 -6.63 4.26
N THR A 215 -10.79 -5.96 4.00
CA THR A 215 -10.73 -4.61 3.41
C THR A 215 -9.45 -4.56 2.55
N GLY A 216 -8.91 -3.38 2.28
CA GLY A 216 -7.63 -3.28 1.61
C GLY A 216 -7.11 -1.86 1.54
N PHE A 217 -5.84 -1.74 1.19
CA PHE A 217 -5.23 -0.46 0.91
C PHE A 217 -5.63 0.03 -0.48
N GLN A 218 -6.00 1.30 -0.54
CA GLN A 218 -6.35 2.04 -1.74
C GLN A 218 -5.60 3.37 -1.74
N ILE A 219 -5.41 3.92 -2.93
CA ILE A 219 -5.12 5.33 -3.09
C ILE A 219 -6.46 6.08 -3.02
N ALA A 220 -6.51 7.15 -2.24
CA ALA A 220 -7.61 8.08 -2.19
C ALA A 220 -7.11 9.47 -2.61
N ILE A 221 -7.47 9.92 -3.81
CA ILE A 221 -7.11 11.26 -4.32
C ILE A 221 -8.31 12.18 -4.20
N SER A 222 -8.10 13.40 -3.71
CA SER A 222 -9.15 14.42 -3.68
C SER A 222 -9.73 14.66 -5.08
N LYS A 223 -11.05 14.77 -5.19
CA LYS A 223 -11.73 15.09 -6.46
C LYS A 223 -11.34 16.46 -7.03
N ASN A 224 -10.75 17.32 -6.22
CA ASN A 224 -10.29 18.65 -6.63
C ASN A 224 -8.92 18.61 -7.35
N VAL A 225 -8.23 17.48 -7.32
CA VAL A 225 -6.93 17.30 -7.99
C VAL A 225 -7.15 17.12 -9.48
N ALA A 226 -6.47 17.93 -10.28
CA ALA A 226 -6.52 17.81 -11.73
C ALA A 226 -6.07 16.41 -12.17
N SER A 227 -6.78 15.82 -13.13
CA SER A 227 -6.46 14.49 -13.66
C SER A 227 -6.56 13.32 -12.66
N ALA A 228 -7.17 13.49 -11.48
CA ALA A 228 -7.31 12.44 -10.47
C ALA A 228 -7.87 11.13 -11.04
N GLN A 229 -8.90 11.19 -11.90
CA GLN A 229 -9.46 10.01 -12.59
C GLN A 229 -8.42 9.30 -13.46
N SER A 230 -7.62 10.06 -14.21
CA SER A 230 -6.58 9.50 -15.09
C SER A 230 -5.44 8.89 -14.27
N ILE A 231 -5.08 9.49 -13.14
CA ILE A 231 -4.06 8.95 -12.23
C ILE A 231 -4.53 7.60 -11.72
N ILE A 232 -5.76 7.53 -11.19
CA ILE A 232 -6.34 6.28 -10.67
C ILE A 232 -6.45 5.20 -11.76
N ALA A 233 -6.89 5.54 -12.97
CA ALA A 233 -6.99 4.57 -14.06
C ALA A 233 -5.62 3.97 -14.45
N LYS A 234 -4.60 4.82 -14.61
CA LYS A 234 -3.22 4.37 -14.90
C LYS A 234 -2.63 3.54 -13.76
N PHE A 235 -2.90 3.96 -12.52
CA PHE A 235 -2.50 3.23 -11.33
C PHE A 235 -3.11 1.81 -11.31
N ASN A 236 -4.43 1.68 -11.45
CA ASN A 236 -5.11 0.37 -11.44
C ASN A 236 -4.58 -0.54 -12.56
N GLN A 237 -4.35 0.00 -13.76
CA GLN A 237 -3.79 -0.76 -14.87
C GLN A 237 -2.37 -1.27 -14.56
N ALA A 238 -1.52 -0.42 -13.99
CA ALA A 238 -0.17 -0.80 -13.59
C ALA A 238 -0.18 -1.85 -12.47
N VAL A 239 -1.02 -1.69 -11.45
CA VAL A 239 -1.22 -2.69 -10.39
C VAL A 239 -1.62 -4.03 -10.99
N SER A 240 -2.64 -4.07 -11.86
CA SER A 240 -3.08 -5.32 -12.48
C SER A 240 -1.97 -6.00 -13.30
N THR A 241 -1.14 -5.21 -14.00
CA THR A 241 0.00 -5.74 -14.76
C THR A 241 1.02 -6.38 -13.83
N LEU A 242 1.41 -5.68 -12.76
CA LEU A 242 2.40 -6.14 -11.80
C LEU A 242 1.89 -7.33 -10.97
N GLN A 243 0.57 -7.41 -10.73
CA GLN A 243 -0.05 -8.56 -10.07
C GLN A 243 0.08 -9.78 -10.96
N ASN A 244 -0.27 -9.68 -12.24
CA ASN A 244 -0.33 -10.84 -13.13
C ASN A 244 1.06 -11.39 -13.50
N ASN A 245 2.12 -10.57 -13.44
CA ASN A 245 3.49 -11.01 -13.72
C ASN A 245 4.32 -11.31 -12.47
N GLY A 246 3.74 -11.21 -11.27
CA GLY A 246 4.42 -11.50 -10.01
C GLY A 246 5.37 -10.41 -9.50
N GLU A 247 5.47 -9.25 -10.14
CA GLU A 247 6.37 -8.18 -9.69
C GLU A 247 5.99 -7.60 -8.31
N LEU A 248 4.78 -7.85 -7.80
CA LEU A 248 4.40 -7.55 -6.40
C LEU A 248 5.06 -8.47 -5.37
N ASN A 249 5.46 -9.68 -5.73
CA ASN A 249 5.99 -10.67 -4.79
C ASN A 249 7.21 -10.13 -4.03
N GLN A 250 8.12 -9.46 -4.75
CA GLN A 250 9.36 -8.92 -4.18
C GLN A 250 9.13 -7.79 -3.16
N PRO A 251 8.43 -6.68 -3.46
CA PRO A 251 8.16 -5.64 -2.47
C PRO A 251 7.30 -6.16 -1.32
N LEU A 252 6.44 -7.16 -1.56
CA LEU A 252 5.67 -7.80 -0.50
C LEU A 252 6.46 -8.83 0.30
N ALA A 253 7.68 -9.22 -0.07
CA ALA A 253 8.43 -10.31 0.56
C ALA A 253 7.62 -11.62 0.67
N LEU A 254 6.89 -11.98 -0.39
CA LEU A 254 6.05 -13.18 -0.45
C LEU A 254 6.44 -14.02 -1.67
N ALA A 255 6.72 -15.29 -1.45
CA ALA A 255 7.11 -16.20 -2.53
C ALA A 255 5.96 -16.45 -3.50
N TRP A 256 4.76 -16.74 -2.98
CA TRP A 256 3.56 -16.99 -3.77
C TRP A 256 2.45 -16.01 -3.39
N LEU A 257 1.78 -15.46 -4.40
CA LEU A 257 0.51 -14.76 -4.29
C LEU A 257 -0.57 -15.62 -4.95
N THR A 258 -1.85 -15.35 -4.66
CA THR A 258 -2.95 -15.95 -5.43
C THR A 258 -3.94 -14.92 -5.93
N LYS A 259 -4.47 -15.14 -7.14
CA LYS A 259 -5.48 -14.31 -7.78
C LYS A 259 -6.13 -15.09 -8.92
N ASP A 260 -7.41 -14.89 -9.17
CA ASP A 260 -8.11 -15.35 -10.38
C ASP A 260 -7.65 -14.51 -11.58
N VAL A 261 -6.71 -15.05 -12.36
CA VAL A 261 -6.05 -14.31 -13.45
C VAL A 261 -6.90 -14.33 -14.72
N ASP A 262 -7.60 -15.43 -14.99
CA ASP A 262 -8.38 -15.63 -16.23
C ASP A 262 -9.90 -15.48 -16.07
N GLY A 263 -10.38 -15.25 -14.84
CA GLY A 263 -11.77 -14.94 -14.53
C GLY A 263 -12.67 -16.16 -14.38
N ASP A 264 -12.12 -17.36 -14.22
CA ASP A 264 -12.88 -18.61 -14.09
C ASP A 264 -13.46 -18.83 -12.67
N GLY A 265 -13.09 -17.98 -11.71
CA GLY A 265 -13.52 -18.03 -10.33
C GLY A 265 -12.60 -18.81 -9.39
N VAL A 266 -11.51 -19.38 -9.90
CA VAL A 266 -10.46 -20.09 -9.16
C VAL A 266 -9.22 -19.21 -9.06
N GLY A 267 -8.61 -19.16 -7.88
CA GLY A 267 -7.34 -18.45 -7.70
C GLY A 267 -6.17 -19.23 -8.30
N ASP A 268 -5.32 -18.58 -9.08
CA ASP A 268 -4.06 -19.09 -9.60
C ASP A 268 -2.89 -18.69 -8.71
N PHE A 269 -1.80 -19.44 -8.78
CA PHE A 269 -0.57 -19.13 -8.04
C PHE A 269 0.36 -18.25 -8.86
N ILE A 270 0.84 -17.16 -8.27
CA ILE A 270 1.69 -16.17 -8.92
C ILE A 270 3.00 -16.06 -8.15
N GLY A 271 4.10 -16.34 -8.85
CA GLY A 271 5.47 -16.27 -8.38
C GLY A 271 6.32 -15.31 -9.23
N HIS A 272 7.51 -14.99 -8.74
CA HIS A 272 8.51 -14.22 -9.46
C HIS A 272 9.90 -14.74 -9.12
N SER A 273 10.72 -15.02 -10.14
CA SER A 273 12.01 -15.71 -10.01
C SER A 273 13.01 -15.00 -9.08
N SER A 274 12.86 -13.69 -8.86
CA SER A 274 13.71 -12.96 -7.91
C SER A 274 13.55 -13.44 -6.46
N ILE A 275 12.37 -13.94 -6.08
CA ILE A 275 12.02 -14.25 -4.68
C ILE A 275 11.45 -15.66 -4.49
N THR A 276 10.69 -16.18 -5.45
CA THR A 276 10.11 -17.51 -5.39
C THR A 276 11.18 -18.57 -5.67
N THR A 277 11.17 -19.64 -4.89
CA THR A 277 12.12 -20.75 -4.98
C THR A 277 11.37 -22.08 -5.12
N THR A 278 12.09 -23.13 -5.50
CA THR A 278 11.53 -24.47 -5.66
C THR A 278 11.03 -25.08 -4.34
N THR A 279 11.51 -24.59 -3.20
CA THR A 279 11.14 -25.07 -1.86
C THR A 279 9.98 -24.32 -1.22
N ASP A 280 9.55 -23.18 -1.80
CA ASP A 280 8.47 -22.40 -1.21
C ASP A 280 7.13 -23.15 -1.24
N LEU A 281 6.41 -23.06 -0.12
CA LEU A 281 5.14 -23.74 0.10
C LEU A 281 3.97 -22.89 -0.39
N LEU A 282 3.00 -23.52 -1.05
CA LEU A 282 1.82 -22.87 -1.61
C LEU A 282 0.78 -22.46 -0.55
N ASP A 283 0.72 -23.15 0.59
CA ASP A 283 -0.19 -22.82 1.70
C ASP A 283 0.13 -21.47 2.36
N THR A 284 1.36 -20.99 2.19
CA THR A 284 1.78 -19.65 2.61
C THR A 284 1.37 -18.55 1.64
N ALA A 285 0.79 -18.89 0.47
CA ALA A 285 0.44 -17.90 -0.52
C ALA A 285 -0.56 -16.86 0.03
N TYR A 286 -0.44 -15.62 -0.46
CA TYR A 286 -1.32 -14.53 -0.04
C TYR A 286 -2.31 -14.17 -1.15
N SER A 287 -3.60 -14.25 -0.84
CA SER A 287 -4.65 -13.99 -1.82
C SER A 287 -4.90 -12.51 -2.04
N LEU A 288 -4.87 -12.08 -3.30
CA LEU A 288 -5.09 -10.71 -3.74
C LEU A 288 -6.57 -10.37 -4.00
N ASP A 289 -7.45 -11.37 -4.06
CA ASP A 289 -8.87 -11.19 -4.38
C ASP A 289 -9.81 -12.13 -3.59
N ALA A 290 -9.26 -12.89 -2.64
CA ALA A 290 -9.93 -13.88 -1.81
C ALA A 290 -10.57 -15.06 -2.57
N LYS A 291 -10.16 -15.30 -3.83
CA LYS A 291 -10.59 -16.46 -4.61
C LYS A 291 -9.89 -17.73 -4.10
N PRO A 292 -10.64 -18.83 -3.89
CA PRO A 292 -10.05 -20.08 -3.45
C PRO A 292 -9.22 -20.72 -4.57
N THR A 293 -8.09 -21.31 -4.22
CA THR A 293 -7.30 -22.15 -5.14
C THR A 293 -7.92 -23.55 -5.22
N SER A 294 -7.55 -24.34 -6.23
CA SER A 294 -7.95 -25.74 -6.38
C SER A 294 -6.95 -26.52 -7.24
N ASP A 295 -7.24 -27.79 -7.55
CA ASP A 295 -6.45 -28.60 -8.47
C ASP A 295 -6.45 -28.07 -9.92
N SER A 296 -7.40 -27.19 -10.26
CA SER A 296 -7.43 -26.52 -11.57
C SER A 296 -6.62 -25.21 -11.62
N SER A 297 -6.05 -24.78 -10.49
CA SER A 297 -5.25 -23.56 -10.41
C SER A 297 -4.04 -23.65 -11.35
N MET A 298 -3.81 -22.58 -12.09
CA MET A 298 -2.62 -22.40 -12.92
C MET A 298 -1.49 -21.77 -12.09
N PHE A 299 -0.29 -21.80 -12.68
CA PHE A 299 0.90 -21.18 -12.09
C PHE A 299 1.44 -20.14 -13.05
N TYR A 300 1.77 -18.96 -12.53
CA TYR A 300 2.39 -17.87 -13.28
C TYR A 300 3.72 -17.53 -12.65
N VAL A 301 4.81 -17.60 -13.41
CA VAL A 301 6.15 -17.20 -12.96
C VAL A 301 6.71 -16.21 -13.94
N ASP A 302 7.02 -15.00 -13.46
CA ASP A 302 7.48 -13.87 -14.30
C ASP A 302 6.50 -13.54 -15.45
N GLY A 303 5.21 -13.84 -15.27
CA GLY A 303 4.15 -13.67 -16.26
C GLY A 303 3.96 -14.84 -17.23
N GLU A 304 4.86 -15.83 -17.23
CA GLU A 304 4.72 -17.05 -18.03
C GLU A 304 3.81 -18.05 -17.33
N ARG A 305 2.92 -18.71 -18.10
CA ARG A 305 1.90 -19.63 -17.59
C ARG A 305 2.37 -21.08 -17.62
N TYR A 306 2.10 -21.80 -16.55
CA TYR A 306 2.39 -23.23 -16.37
C TYR A 306 1.15 -23.96 -15.85
N ALA A 307 0.93 -25.17 -16.35
CA ALA A 307 -0.23 -25.99 -15.97
C ALA A 307 -0.01 -26.81 -14.69
N SER A 308 1.23 -26.90 -14.19
CA SER A 308 1.59 -27.67 -13.01
C SER A 308 2.64 -26.95 -12.15
N LEU A 309 2.64 -27.27 -10.85
CA LEU A 309 3.64 -26.78 -9.92
C LEU A 309 5.06 -27.26 -10.27
N GLU A 310 5.17 -28.48 -10.81
CA GLU A 310 6.45 -29.06 -11.22
C GLU A 310 7.08 -28.24 -12.35
N ASP A 311 6.30 -27.93 -13.39
CA ASP A 311 6.77 -27.11 -14.52
C ASP A 311 7.12 -25.69 -14.07
N ALA A 312 6.29 -25.09 -13.21
CA ALA A 312 6.55 -23.77 -12.65
C ALA A 312 7.85 -23.75 -11.82
N ARG A 313 8.10 -24.79 -11.01
CA ARG A 313 9.34 -24.92 -10.22
C ARG A 313 10.56 -25.16 -11.09
N ALA A 314 10.43 -25.85 -12.22
CA ALA A 314 11.52 -26.03 -13.17
C ALA A 314 11.99 -24.70 -13.79
N ALA A 315 11.12 -23.68 -13.83
CA ALA A 315 11.45 -22.33 -14.29
C ALA A 315 12.08 -21.42 -13.20
N LEU A 316 12.03 -21.83 -11.92
CA LEU A 316 12.53 -21.04 -10.80
C LEU A 316 14.02 -21.30 -10.54
N PRO A 317 14.75 -20.32 -9.99
CA PRO A 317 16.14 -20.53 -9.61
C PRO A 317 16.23 -21.55 -8.46
N ILE A 318 17.20 -22.45 -8.58
CA ILE A 318 17.58 -23.34 -7.48
C ILE A 318 18.35 -22.48 -6.46
N LYS A 319 17.71 -22.16 -5.35
CA LYS A 319 18.33 -21.51 -4.19
C LYS A 319 18.18 -22.45 -3.00
N GLU A 320 19.29 -23.02 -2.55
CA GLU A 320 19.32 -23.70 -1.25
C GLU A 320 19.33 -22.62 -0.15
N SER A 321 18.15 -22.33 0.43
CA SER A 321 18.10 -21.48 1.63
C SER A 321 18.49 -22.32 2.84
N THR A 322 19.71 -22.16 3.33
CA THR A 322 20.21 -22.86 4.52
C THR A 322 19.78 -22.23 5.85
N SER A 323 19.19 -21.03 5.80
CA SER A 323 18.73 -20.30 6.99
C SER A 323 17.28 -19.84 6.81
N PRO A 324 16.46 -19.86 7.89
CA PRO A 324 15.14 -19.23 7.89
C PRO A 324 15.24 -17.75 7.54
N ARG A 325 14.25 -17.23 6.80
CA ARG A 325 14.23 -15.80 6.48
C ARG A 325 14.07 -14.95 7.75
N PRO A 326 14.73 -13.80 7.86
CA PRO A 326 14.45 -12.85 8.93
C PRO A 326 13.02 -12.32 8.80
N SER A 327 12.44 -11.93 9.94
CA SER A 327 11.21 -11.14 9.98
C SER A 327 11.48 -9.75 9.43
N LEU A 328 10.47 -9.13 8.83
CA LEU A 328 10.52 -7.71 8.49
C LEU A 328 10.29 -6.78 9.70
N LEU A 329 9.98 -7.33 10.87
CA LEU A 329 9.97 -6.58 12.11
C LEU A 329 11.40 -6.44 12.65
N ASP A 330 11.82 -5.24 13.04
CA ASP A 330 13.13 -5.04 13.67
C ASP A 330 13.21 -5.76 15.03
N LYS A 331 13.99 -6.85 15.06
CA LYS A 331 14.24 -7.63 16.28
C LYS A 331 14.76 -6.76 17.44
N THR A 332 15.45 -5.65 17.17
CA THR A 332 15.96 -4.74 18.20
C THR A 332 14.82 -4.04 18.94
N ILE A 333 13.83 -3.51 18.21
CA ILE A 333 12.61 -2.92 18.76
C ILE A 333 11.85 -3.96 19.60
N TYR A 334 11.72 -5.18 19.09
CA TYR A 334 10.92 -6.24 19.71
C TYR A 334 11.67 -7.08 20.76
N LYS A 335 12.95 -6.80 21.04
CA LYS A 335 13.79 -7.61 21.95
C LYS A 335 13.20 -7.78 23.35
N GLN A 336 12.61 -6.73 23.91
CA GLN A 336 11.98 -6.82 25.24
C GLN A 336 10.68 -7.62 25.21
N LEU A 337 9.95 -7.56 24.10
CA LEU A 337 8.73 -8.36 23.90
C LEU A 337 9.09 -9.85 23.84
N LEU A 338 10.09 -10.22 23.05
CA LEU A 338 10.56 -11.61 22.92
C LEU A 338 11.00 -12.20 24.27
N ARG A 339 11.75 -11.45 25.07
CA ARG A 339 12.18 -11.89 26.42
C ARG A 339 11.04 -12.17 27.41
N ARG A 340 9.83 -11.70 27.11
CA ARG A 340 8.65 -11.82 27.96
C ARG A 340 7.55 -12.66 27.32
N TRP A 341 7.79 -13.15 26.11
CA TRP A 341 6.82 -13.95 25.38
C TRP A 341 6.43 -15.17 26.21
#